data_AF-A0AAW5INE6-F1
#
_entry.id   AF-A0AAW5INE6-F1
#
_cell.length_a   1.000
_cell.length_b   1.000
_cell.length_c   1.000
_cell.angle_alpha   90.00
_cell.angle_beta   90.00
_cell.angle_gamma   90.00
#
_symmetry.space_group_name_H-M   'P 1'
#
loop_
_entity.id
_entity.type
_entity.pdbx_description
1 polymer ?
#
loop_
_entity_poly.entity_id
_entity_poly.type
_entity_poly.pdbx_seq_one_letter_code
_entity_poly.pdbx_strand_id
1 'polypeptide(L)'
;MENEIWKPIQNYESIYEVSNLGNVKSLDRIVKYKDGRQCFCKGKILKPAVDINGYLYAVLSKNGISTNVKIHRLVAQAFIPNSESYPFINHKDEVKTNNRVDNLEWCTTKYNNNYGTHNKKLSTSKTLNNILQFSLDG
;
A
#
# COMPACT_ATOMS: atom_id res chain seq x y z
N MET A 1 -7.03 13.01 19.17
CA MET A 1 -6.82 11.74 18.43
C MET A 1 -7.83 11.74 17.31
N GLU A 2 -7.39 11.59 16.06
CA GLU A 2 -8.34 11.42 14.97
C GLU A 2 -9.06 10.09 15.12
N ASN A 3 -10.38 10.09 14.93
CA ASN A 3 -11.16 8.86 14.95
C ASN A 3 -10.79 7.99 13.73
N GLU A 4 -10.75 6.67 13.94
CA GLU A 4 -10.54 5.73 12.82
C GLU A 4 -11.83 5.60 12.01
N ILE A 5 -11.77 6.03 10.75
CA ILE A 5 -12.85 5.99 9.77
C ILE A 5 -12.57 4.83 8.81
N TRP A 6 -13.57 3.99 8.59
CA TRP A 6 -13.50 2.85 7.68
C TRP A 6 -14.30 3.11 6.41
N LYS A 7 -13.76 2.74 5.25
CA LYS A 7 -14.42 2.82 3.96
C LYS A 7 -14.31 1.51 3.19
N PRO A 8 -15.30 1.14 2.36
CA PRO A 8 -15.21 -0.04 1.51
C PRO A 8 -14.07 0.11 0.50
N ILE A 9 -13.38 -1.00 0.24
CA ILE A 9 -12.36 -1.05 -0.80
C ILE A 9 -13.05 -1.25 -2.16
N GLN A 10 -12.74 -0.39 -3.11
CA GLN A 10 -13.30 -0.46 -4.46
C GLN A 10 -13.03 -1.83 -5.11
N ASN A 11 -14.06 -2.41 -5.75
CA ASN A 11 -14.11 -3.77 -6.28
C ASN A 11 -14.13 -4.90 -5.24
N TYR A 12 -14.12 -4.56 -3.95
CA TYR A 12 -14.18 -5.50 -2.82
C TYR A 12 -15.27 -5.11 -1.82
N GLU A 13 -16.29 -4.39 -2.30
CA GLU A 13 -17.41 -3.92 -1.51
C GLU A 13 -18.08 -5.10 -0.79
N SER A 14 -18.47 -4.89 0.47
CA SER A 14 -19.03 -5.93 1.36
C SER A 14 -18.08 -7.08 1.74
N ILE A 15 -16.81 -7.05 1.28
CA ILE A 15 -15.82 -8.07 1.63
C ILE A 15 -14.70 -7.49 2.49
N TYR A 16 -14.23 -6.29 2.14
CA TYR A 16 -13.13 -5.63 2.84
C TYR A 16 -13.33 -4.12 2.98
N GLU A 17 -12.73 -3.57 4.05
CA GLU A 17 -12.66 -2.14 4.30
C GLU A 17 -11.21 -1.72 4.61
N VAL A 18 -10.90 -0.46 4.32
CA VAL A 18 -9.64 0.20 4.66
C VAL A 18 -9.91 1.40 5.57
N SER A 19 -9.04 1.62 6.56
CA SER A 19 -9.14 2.77 7.46
C SER A 19 -8.24 3.92 7.04
N ASN A 20 -8.59 5.13 7.48
CA ASN A 20 -7.74 6.32 7.34
C ASN A 20 -6.39 6.19 8.07
N LEU A 21 -6.24 5.21 8.98
CA LEU A 21 -5.00 4.93 9.70
C LEU A 21 -4.10 3.90 8.99
N GLY A 22 -4.55 3.37 7.84
CA GLY A 22 -3.79 2.37 7.09
C GLY A 22 -4.03 0.93 7.55
N ASN A 23 -5.10 0.66 8.29
CA ASN A 23 -5.52 -0.70 8.60
C ASN A 23 -6.46 -1.25 7.52
N VAL A 24 -6.43 -2.57 7.33
CA VAL A 24 -7.33 -3.28 6.40
C VAL A 24 -8.03 -4.37 7.17
N LYS A 25 -9.33 -4.55 6.96
CA LYS A 25 -10.10 -5.62 7.59
C LYS A 25 -11.01 -6.32 6.60
N SER A 26 -11.25 -7.60 6.84
CA SER A 26 -12.35 -8.32 6.19
C SER A 26 -13.64 -8.15 6.98
N LEU A 27 -14.76 -8.21 6.27
CA LEU A 27 -16.10 -8.19 6.87
C LEU A 27 -16.63 -9.60 7.10
N ASP A 28 -17.59 -9.69 8.03
CA ASP A 28 -18.42 -10.87 8.23
C ASP A 28 -19.15 -11.19 6.92
N ARG A 29 -19.03 -12.43 6.43
CA ARG A 29 -19.68 -12.83 5.17
C ARG A 29 -19.89 -14.33 5.10
N ILE A 30 -20.84 -14.74 4.26
CA ILE A 30 -21.04 -16.14 3.88
C ILE A 30 -20.23 -16.42 2.62
N VAL A 31 -19.35 -17.42 2.68
CA VAL A 31 -18.56 -17.88 1.54
C VAL A 31 -19.16 -19.18 1.02
N LYS A 32 -19.45 -19.23 -0.28
CA LYS A 32 -19.93 -20.43 -0.98
C LYS A 32 -18.74 -21.15 -1.62
N TYR A 33 -18.59 -22.43 -1.34
CA TYR A 33 -17.59 -23.31 -1.96
C TYR A 33 -18.13 -23.90 -3.27
N LYS A 34 -17.23 -24.45 -4.09
CA LYS A 34 -17.58 -25.08 -5.38
C LYS A 34 -18.52 -26.28 -5.23
N ASP A 35 -18.46 -26.97 -4.09
CA ASP A 35 -19.30 -28.11 -3.75
C ASP A 35 -20.66 -27.71 -3.14
N GLY A 36 -21.01 -26.42 -3.16
CA GLY A 36 -22.28 -25.90 -2.65
C GLY A 36 -22.30 -25.67 -1.13
N ARG A 37 -21.28 -26.10 -0.38
CA ARG A 37 -21.18 -25.78 1.05
C ARG A 37 -21.08 -24.28 1.27
N GLN A 38 -21.65 -23.82 2.37
CA GLN A 38 -21.56 -22.44 2.81
C GLN A 38 -20.84 -22.39 4.16
N CYS A 39 -19.91 -21.45 4.33
CA CYS A 39 -19.34 -21.17 5.64
C CYS A 39 -19.52 -19.70 5.99
N PHE A 40 -19.80 -19.45 7.27
CA PHE A 40 -19.71 -18.11 7.82
C PHE A 40 -18.24 -17.80 8.11
N CYS A 41 -17.75 -16.72 7.51
CA CYS A 41 -16.42 -16.19 7.75
C CYS A 41 -16.54 -14.92 8.59
N LYS A 42 -16.07 -14.99 9.84
CA LYS A 42 -15.96 -13.81 10.69
C LYS A 42 -14.87 -12.87 10.15
N GLY A 43 -15.20 -11.59 10.10
CA GLY A 43 -14.33 -10.48 9.77
C GLY A 43 -13.20 -10.32 10.78
N LYS A 44 -12.08 -9.81 10.31
CA LYS A 44 -10.88 -9.59 11.12
C LYS A 44 -9.99 -8.53 10.51
N ILE A 45 -9.19 -7.86 11.35
CA ILE A 45 -8.08 -7.04 10.87
C ILE A 45 -7.07 -7.96 10.19
N LEU A 46 -6.62 -7.57 8.99
CA LEU A 46 -5.61 -8.29 8.24
C LEU A 46 -4.22 -7.87 8.73
N LYS A 47 -3.34 -8.86 8.92
CA LYS A 47 -1.93 -8.58 9.21
C LYS A 47 -1.23 -8.19 7.90
N PRO A 48 -0.68 -6.97 7.79
CA PRO A 48 0.04 -6.56 6.60
C PRO A 48 1.41 -7.24 6.53
N ALA A 49 1.95 -7.35 5.31
CA ALA A 49 3.31 -7.79 5.05
C ALA A 49 4.08 -6.68 4.32
N VAL A 50 5.41 -6.70 4.43
CA VAL A 50 6.30 -5.75 3.73
C VAL A 50 6.81 -6.40 2.46
N ASP A 51 6.76 -5.69 1.33
CA ASP A 51 7.34 -6.19 0.08
C ASP A 51 8.85 -5.91 -0.03
N ILE A 52 9.46 -6.41 -1.10
CA ILE A 52 10.89 -6.19 -1.40
C ILE A 52 11.27 -4.70 -1.52
N ASN A 53 10.31 -3.83 -1.83
CA ASN A 53 10.51 -2.39 -1.97
C ASN A 53 10.22 -1.62 -0.67
N GLY A 54 9.88 -2.30 0.43
CA GLY A 54 9.58 -1.71 1.74
C GLY A 54 8.13 -1.22 1.93
N TYR A 55 7.23 -1.46 0.98
CA TYR A 55 5.82 -1.07 1.09
C TYR A 55 4.96 -2.13 1.76
N LEU A 56 4.08 -1.69 2.66
CA LEU A 56 3.06 -2.58 3.21
C LEU A 56 2.02 -2.98 2.17
N TYR A 57 1.67 -4.26 2.17
CA TYR A 57 0.63 -4.84 1.35
C TYR A 57 -0.24 -5.81 2.15
N ALA A 58 -1.47 -6.02 1.68
CA ALA A 58 -2.38 -7.04 2.17
C ALA A 58 -2.77 -7.99 1.03
N VAL A 59 -3.19 -9.19 1.38
CA VAL A 59 -3.76 -10.16 0.43
C VAL A 59 -5.28 -10.08 0.53
N LEU A 60 -5.92 -9.62 -0.54
CA LEU A 60 -7.38 -9.66 -0.65
C LEU A 60 -7.80 -10.84 -1.52
N SER A 61 -8.92 -11.47 -1.18
CA SER A 61 -9.44 -12.60 -1.94
C SER A 61 -10.90 -12.39 -2.31
N LYS A 62 -11.22 -12.56 -3.59
CA LYS A 62 -12.56 -12.48 -4.15
C LYS A 62 -12.73 -13.59 -5.19
N ASN A 63 -13.82 -14.35 -5.09
CA ASN A 63 -14.16 -15.42 -6.04
C ASN A 63 -13.03 -16.46 -6.25
N GLY A 64 -12.30 -16.80 -5.19
CA GLY A 64 -11.20 -17.77 -5.23
C GLY A 64 -9.89 -17.22 -5.82
N ILE A 65 -9.85 -15.94 -6.20
CA ILE A 65 -8.64 -15.27 -6.69
C ILE A 65 -8.10 -14.40 -5.56
N SER A 66 -6.82 -14.56 -5.27
CA SER A 66 -6.10 -13.76 -4.28
C SER A 66 -5.19 -12.74 -4.98
N THR A 67 -5.13 -11.52 -4.47
CA THR A 67 -4.34 -10.43 -5.04
C THR A 67 -3.62 -9.65 -3.95
N ASN A 68 -2.33 -9.42 -4.17
CA ASN A 68 -1.52 -8.53 -3.32
C ASN A 68 -1.83 -7.08 -3.68
N VAL A 69 -2.29 -6.31 -2.71
CA VAL A 69 -2.63 -4.89 -2.89
C VAL A 69 -1.85 -4.03 -1.91
N LYS A 70 -1.35 -2.88 -2.37
CA LYS A 70 -0.58 -1.95 -1.54
C LYS A 70 -1.51 -1.12 -0.65
N ILE A 71 -1.17 -1.02 0.63
CA ILE A 71 -2.05 -0.36 1.62
C ILE A 71 -2.14 1.15 1.36
N HIS A 72 -1.03 1.84 1.08
CA HIS A 72 -1.07 3.26 0.73
C HIS A 72 -2.00 3.55 -0.46
N ARG A 73 -2.07 2.64 -1.45
CA ARG A 73 -2.98 2.79 -2.60
C ARG A 73 -4.43 2.68 -2.17
N LEU A 74 -4.76 1.68 -1.34
CA LEU A 74 -6.11 1.51 -0.81
C LEU A 74 -6.56 2.75 -0.01
N VAL A 75 -5.69 3.27 0.86
CA VAL A 75 -5.99 4.46 1.67
C VAL A 75 -6.18 5.69 0.78
N ALA A 76 -5.23 5.98 -0.12
CA ALA A 76 -5.33 7.14 -0.99
C ALA A 76 -6.57 7.09 -1.89
N GLN A 77 -6.89 5.92 -2.47
CA GLN A 77 -8.09 5.75 -3.31
C GLN A 77 -9.39 5.94 -2.53
N ALA A 78 -9.44 5.54 -1.26
CA ALA A 78 -10.65 5.64 -0.44
C ALA A 78 -10.85 7.05 0.16
N PHE A 79 -9.78 7.78 0.47
CA PHE A 79 -9.86 9.00 1.27
C PHE A 79 -9.38 10.27 0.59
N ILE A 80 -8.58 10.19 -0.48
CA ILE A 80 -7.97 11.35 -1.12
C ILE A 80 -8.51 11.46 -2.55
N PRO A 81 -9.37 12.47 -2.85
CA PRO A 81 -9.79 12.74 -4.21
C PRO A 81 -8.59 12.94 -5.14
N ASN A 82 -8.69 12.41 -6.36
CA ASN A 82 -7.65 12.54 -7.38
C ASN A 82 -8.22 13.20 -8.63
N SER A 83 -8.55 14.50 -8.54
CA SER A 83 -9.13 15.27 -9.65
C SER A 83 -8.22 15.30 -10.88
N GLU A 84 -6.91 15.35 -10.64
CA GLU A 84 -5.88 15.49 -11.67
C GLU A 84 -5.43 14.15 -12.27
N SER A 85 -6.04 13.03 -11.86
CA SER A 85 -5.70 11.68 -12.33
C SER A 85 -4.21 11.33 -12.20
N TYR A 86 -3.57 11.78 -11.12
CA TYR A 86 -2.16 11.50 -10.86
C TYR A 86 -1.92 10.00 -10.63
N PRO A 87 -0.86 9.43 -11.22
CA PRO A 87 -0.65 7.97 -11.18
C PRO A 87 0.07 7.46 -9.92
N PHE A 88 0.77 8.33 -9.18
CA PHE A 88 1.62 7.96 -8.04
C PHE A 88 1.12 8.53 -6.73
N ILE A 89 1.51 7.89 -5.62
CA ILE A 89 1.25 8.34 -4.26
C ILE A 89 2.60 8.54 -3.59
N ASN A 90 2.77 9.70 -2.95
CA ASN A 90 3.94 10.04 -2.16
C ASN A 90 3.63 9.85 -0.66
N HIS A 91 4.65 9.42 0.09
CA HIS A 91 4.67 9.42 1.56
C HIS A 91 5.44 10.67 2.00
N LYS A 92 4.75 11.64 2.63
CA LYS A 92 5.33 12.95 2.98
C LYS A 92 6.52 12.85 3.93
N ASP A 93 6.48 11.88 4.85
CA ASP A 93 7.58 11.58 5.78
C ASP A 93 8.66 10.64 5.22
N GLU A 94 8.53 10.21 3.96
CA GLU A 94 9.38 9.19 3.32
C GLU A 94 9.39 7.80 3.98
N VAL A 95 8.47 7.53 4.92
CA VAL A 95 8.33 6.25 5.62
C VAL A 95 7.22 5.42 4.96
N LYS A 96 7.61 4.47 4.12
CA LYS A 96 6.71 3.61 3.32
C LYS A 96 5.72 2.75 4.13
N THR A 97 5.97 2.60 5.43
CA THR A 97 5.10 1.86 6.36
C THR A 97 4.07 2.77 7.06
N ASN A 98 4.24 4.10 7.03
CA ASN A 98 3.28 5.05 7.55
C ASN A 98 2.18 5.36 6.52
N ASN A 99 1.13 4.53 6.49
CA ASN A 99 0.05 4.63 5.52
C ASN A 99 -1.15 5.44 6.00
N ARG A 100 -0.98 6.32 6.99
CA ARG A 100 -2.05 7.22 7.43
C ARG A 100 -2.42 8.19 6.30
N VAL A 101 -3.70 8.51 6.18
CA VAL A 101 -4.21 9.37 5.10
C VAL A 101 -3.54 10.75 5.07
N ASP A 102 -3.26 11.33 6.23
CA ASP A 102 -2.60 12.65 6.38
C ASP A 102 -1.17 12.65 5.84
N ASN A 103 -0.49 11.51 5.85
CA ASN A 103 0.85 11.29 5.35
C ASN A 103 0.92 10.98 3.84
N LEU A 104 -0.23 10.77 3.18
CA LEU A 104 -0.28 10.40 1.76
C LEU A 104 -0.73 11.58 0.90
N GLU A 105 -0.24 11.62 -0.34
CA GLU A 105 -0.70 12.57 -1.36
C GLU A 105 -0.54 11.98 -2.77
N TRP A 106 -1.46 12.31 -3.66
CA TRP A 106 -1.31 12.00 -5.09
C TRP A 106 -0.26 12.92 -5.72
N CYS A 107 0.61 12.37 -6.56
CA CYS A 107 1.70 13.14 -7.16
C CYS A 107 2.08 12.64 -8.57
N THR A 108 2.84 13.48 -9.28
CA THR A 108 3.47 13.12 -10.56
C THR A 108 4.80 12.41 -10.34
N THR A 109 5.28 11.68 -11.35
CA THR A 109 6.60 11.04 -11.33
C THR A 109 7.71 12.06 -11.07
N LYS A 110 7.64 13.23 -11.72
CA LYS A 110 8.65 14.28 -11.59
C LYS A 110 8.72 14.79 -10.17
N TYR A 111 7.57 15.01 -9.53
CA TYR A 111 7.53 15.43 -8.13
C TYR A 111 8.15 14.35 -7.23
N ASN A 112 7.67 13.11 -7.34
CA ASN A 112 8.13 12.00 -6.51
C ASN A 112 9.65 11.78 -6.60
N ASN A 113 10.22 11.84 -7.82
CA ASN A 113 11.66 11.67 -8.04
C ASN A 113 12.51 12.82 -7.50
N ASN A 114 11.92 13.97 -7.21
CA ASN A 114 12.64 15.13 -6.65
C ASN A 114 12.27 15.40 -5.19
N TYR A 115 11.41 14.56 -4.61
CA TYR A 115 10.91 14.78 -3.25
C TYR A 115 11.94 14.38 -2.20
N GLY A 116 12.01 15.18 -1.14
CA GLY A 116 12.83 14.94 0.05
C GLY A 116 14.27 14.54 -0.24
N THR A 117 14.65 13.36 0.23
CA THR A 117 16.02 12.84 0.19
C THR A 117 16.29 11.94 -1.02
N HIS A 118 15.34 11.76 -1.93
CA HIS A 118 15.45 10.84 -3.06
C HIS A 118 16.73 11.07 -3.89
N ASN A 119 16.97 12.31 -4.33
CA ASN A 119 18.14 12.65 -5.13
C ASN A 119 19.47 12.45 -4.37
N LYS A 120 19.49 12.70 -3.06
CA LYS A 120 20.66 12.48 -2.20
C LYS A 120 20.96 10.98 -2.02
N LYS A 121 19.92 10.14 -1.90
CA LYS A 121 20.07 8.68 -1.84
C LYS A 121 20.63 8.14 -3.15
N LEU A 122 20.09 8.60 -4.30
CA LEU A 122 20.59 8.21 -5.62
C LEU A 122 22.05 8.61 -5.85
N SER A 123 22.43 9.84 -5.49
CA SER A 123 23.83 10.28 -5.63
C SER A 123 24.77 9.42 -4.80
N THR A 124 24.37 9.11 -3.55
CA THR A 124 25.17 8.27 -2.64
C THR A 124 25.32 6.85 -3.17
N SER A 125 24.24 6.23 -3.65
CA SER A 125 24.29 4.88 -4.25
C SER A 125 25.17 4.83 -5.51
N LYS A 126 25.13 5.88 -6.35
CA LYS A 126 26.00 5.98 -7.52
C LYS A 126 27.48 6.04 -7.11
N THR A 127 27.81 6.79 -6.05
CA THR A 127 29.17 6.83 -5.51
C THR A 127 29.62 5.47 -4.96
N LEU A 128 28.76 4.75 -4.23
CA LEU A 128 29.10 3.42 -3.67
C LEU A 128 29.35 2.37 -4.75
N ASN A 129 28.53 2.34 -5.80
CA ASN A 129 28.69 1.39 -6.90
C ASN A 129 29.97 1.64 -7.71
N ASN A 130 30.41 2.91 -7.83
CA ASN A 130 31.67 3.25 -8.48
C ASN A 130 32.90 2.82 -7.67
N ILE A 131 32.83 2.80 -6.34
CA ILE A 131 33.96 2.43 -5.46
C ILE A 131 34.20 0.90 -5.46
N LEU A 132 33.14 0.10 -5.53
CA LEU A 132 33.23 -1.36 -5.53
C LEU A 132 33.81 -1.95 -6.84
N GLN A 133 34.00 -1.14 -7.87
CA GLN A 133 34.48 -1.58 -9.18
C GLN A 133 36.01 -1.52 -9.34
N PHE A 134 36.75 -1.05 -8.32
CA PHE A 134 38.20 -0.77 -8.42
C PHE A 134 39.11 -1.61 -7.52
N SER A 135 38.67 -2.76 -6.99
CA SER A 135 39.52 -3.54 -6.09
C SER A 135 39.37 -5.05 -6.25
N LEU A 136 39.74 -5.56 -7.43
CA LEU A 136 40.08 -6.96 -7.68
C LEU A 136 40.93 -6.98 -8.96
N ASP A 137 42.18 -6.54 -8.87
CA ASP A 137 43.27 -6.90 -9.77
C ASP A 137 44.60 -6.46 -9.12
N GLY A 138 45.30 -7.44 -8.54
CA GLY A 138 46.59 -7.31 -7.89
C GLY A 138 47.09 -8.68 -7.47
#